data_AF-A0A945H0Y2-F1
#
_entry.id   AF-A0A945H0Y2-F1
#
_cell.length_a   1.000
_cell.length_b   1.000
_cell.length_c   1.000
_cell.angle_alpha   90.00
_cell.angle_beta   90.00
_cell.angle_gamma   90.00
#
_symmetry.space_group_name_H-M   'P 1'
#
loop_
_entity.id
_entity.type
_entity.pdbx_description
1 polymer ?
#
loop_
_entity_poly.entity_id
_entity_poly.type
_entity_poly.pdbx_seq_one_letter_code
_entity_poly.pdbx_strand_id
1 'polypeptide(L)'
;MALKLCKCGGEIKEFDMLFECIECKSKVWKLSHGHEFKEKEATDLLSGKVLMIKRFKSQNGSLYDTKAQIKDGDMILIFDDDTKSTKMCDCDCGGEVIKIPKGYKCTSCEKIVWEKFVSSFLKLPDIKKLYKGESLYLNNLKSKKGNKFNAEIYFEGLNIEMEYLK
;
A
#
# COMPACT_ATOMS: atom_id res chain seq x y z
N MET A 1 10.09 28.12 18.83
CA MET A 1 10.06 27.08 17.78
C MET A 1 11.15 26.07 18.13
N ALA A 2 10.83 24.77 18.22
CA ALA A 2 11.85 23.76 18.49
C ALA A 2 12.73 23.58 17.24
N LEU A 3 14.04 23.77 17.37
CA LEU A 3 15.00 23.50 16.30
C LEU A 3 14.98 22.00 15.98
N LYS A 4 14.74 21.67 14.71
CA LYS A 4 14.75 20.30 14.21
C LYS A 4 16.18 19.95 13.84
N LEU A 5 16.83 19.20 14.73
CA LEU A 5 18.23 18.83 14.60
C LEU A 5 18.36 17.42 14.05
N CYS A 6 19.27 17.27 13.10
CA CYS A 6 19.74 15.97 12.64
C CYS A 6 20.57 15.30 13.74
N LYS A 7 20.77 13.98 13.63
CA LYS A 7 21.61 13.18 14.52
C LYS A 7 23.03 13.76 14.69
N CYS A 8 23.56 14.44 13.68
CA CYS A 8 24.86 15.10 13.74
C CYS A 8 24.86 16.47 14.45
N GLY A 9 23.70 16.97 14.89
CA GLY A 9 23.53 18.32 15.45
C GLY A 9 23.28 19.41 14.41
N GLY A 10 23.35 19.11 13.11
CA GLY A 10 23.08 20.06 12.04
C GLY A 10 21.59 20.37 11.84
N GLU A 11 21.30 21.54 11.28
CA GLU A 11 19.94 21.96 10.94
C GLU A 11 19.36 21.14 9.78
N ILE A 12 18.08 20.77 9.89
CA ILE A 12 17.32 20.11 8.82
C ILE A 12 16.58 21.18 8.01
N LYS A 13 16.85 21.24 6.71
CA LYS A 13 16.10 22.07 5.76
C LYS A 13 15.14 21.24 4.94
N GLU A 14 13.96 21.80 4.70
CA GLU A 14 12.98 21.27 3.78
C GLU A 14 13.21 21.88 2.39
N PHE A 15 13.19 21.02 1.38
CA PHE A 15 13.21 21.35 -0.04
C PHE A 15 11.95 20.78 -0.71
N ASP A 16 11.72 21.14 -1.97
CA ASP A 16 10.52 20.71 -2.70
C ASP A 16 10.36 19.19 -2.78
N MET A 17 11.47 18.44 -2.87
CA MET A 17 11.45 16.99 -3.05
C MET A 17 11.98 16.19 -1.85
N LEU A 18 12.63 16.84 -0.89
CA LEU A 18 13.34 16.13 0.19
C LEU A 18 13.53 17.01 1.44
N PHE A 19 13.85 16.35 2.54
CA PHE A 19 14.40 16.95 3.75
C PHE A 19 15.88 16.58 3.85
N GLU A 20 16.76 17.55 4.06
CA GLU A 20 18.21 17.32 4.13
C GLU A 20 18.83 18.05 5.31
N CYS A 21 19.78 17.39 5.97
CA CYS A 21 20.68 18.05 6.91
C CYS A 21 21.78 18.80 6.17
N ILE A 22 21.96 20.08 6.49
CA ILE A 22 22.94 20.96 5.84
C ILE A 22 24.38 20.45 6.05
N GLU A 23 24.67 19.94 7.25
CA GLU A 23 26.01 19.55 7.70
C GLU A 23 26.43 18.17 7.17
N CYS A 24 25.68 17.11 7.51
CA CYS A 24 26.07 15.74 7.17
C CYS A 24 25.44 15.21 5.88
N LYS A 25 24.66 16.03 5.16
CA LYS A 25 23.97 15.67 3.90
C LYS A 25 23.04 14.46 4.00
N SER A 26 22.66 14.07 5.21
CA SER A 26 21.65 13.03 5.41
C SER A 26 20.32 13.51 4.85
N LYS A 27 19.63 12.66 4.08
CA LYS A 27 18.42 13.06 3.35
C LYS A 27 17.28 12.06 3.45
N VAL A 28 16.05 12.58 3.40
CA VAL A 28 14.81 11.81 3.26
C VAL A 28 14.01 12.42 2.11
N TRP A 29 13.77 11.65 1.06
CA TRP A 29 12.90 12.07 -0.03
C TRP A 29 11.44 12.11 0.44
N LYS A 30 10.69 13.14 0.05
CA LYS A 30 9.26 13.27 0.35
C LYS A 30 8.44 12.13 -0.23
N LEU A 31 8.90 11.52 -1.33
CA LEU A 31 8.32 10.31 -1.90
C LEU A 31 9.39 9.25 -2.06
N SER A 32 9.23 8.11 -1.38
CA SER A 32 10.13 6.96 -1.52
C SER A 32 9.37 5.66 -1.32
N HIS A 33 9.63 4.67 -2.19
CA HIS A 33 8.97 3.35 -2.15
C HIS A 33 7.43 3.44 -2.12
N GLY A 34 6.85 4.45 -2.80
CA GLY A 34 5.40 4.69 -2.82
C GLY A 34 4.81 5.24 -1.52
N HIS A 35 5.65 5.57 -0.53
CA HIS A 35 5.24 6.25 0.71
C HIS A 35 5.58 7.73 0.63
N GLU A 36 4.64 8.56 1.06
CA GLU A 36 4.81 10.00 1.19
C GLU A 36 5.22 10.35 2.62
N PHE A 37 6.46 10.79 2.79
CA PHE A 37 7.03 11.13 4.09
C PHE A 37 6.60 12.52 4.52
N LYS A 38 5.92 12.58 5.67
CA LYS A 38 5.59 13.86 6.30
C LYS A 38 6.80 14.43 7.01
N GLU A 39 6.81 15.75 7.20
CA GLU A 39 7.89 16.46 7.90
C GLU A 39 8.25 15.83 9.26
N LYS A 40 7.25 15.38 10.04
CA LYS A 40 7.50 14.68 11.31
C LYS A 40 8.26 13.37 11.12
N GLU A 41 7.86 12.53 10.17
CA GLU A 41 8.52 11.25 9.90
C GLU A 41 9.95 11.46 9.40
N ALA A 42 10.13 12.40 8.47
CA ALA A 42 11.44 12.73 7.93
C ALA A 42 12.38 13.28 9.01
N THR A 43 11.90 14.17 9.87
CA THR A 43 12.70 14.75 10.96
C THR A 43 13.04 13.72 12.03
N ASP A 44 12.09 12.86 12.41
CA ASP A 44 12.35 11.74 13.33
C ASP A 44 13.43 10.79 12.77
N LEU A 45 13.38 10.45 11.48
CA LEU A 45 14.41 9.64 10.81
C LEU A 45 15.77 10.34 10.79
N LEU A 46 15.81 11.62 10.41
CA LEU A 46 17.04 12.42 10.36
C LEU A 46 17.65 12.66 11.74
N SER A 47 16.86 12.68 12.81
CA SER A 47 17.33 12.67 14.19
C SER A 47 17.87 11.30 14.65
N GLY A 48 17.81 10.28 13.80
CA GLY A 48 18.36 8.95 14.05
C GLY A 48 17.37 7.94 14.66
N LYS A 49 16.07 8.26 14.70
CA LYS A 49 15.07 7.30 15.17
C LYS A 49 14.81 6.23 14.11
N VAL A 50 14.47 5.04 14.59
CA VAL A 50 13.93 3.97 13.76
C VAL A 50 12.42 4.07 13.79
N LEU A 51 11.77 4.15 12.62
CA LEU A 51 10.32 4.26 12.51
C LEU A 51 9.72 3.05 11.81
N MET A 52 8.62 2.52 12.33
CA MET A 52 7.78 1.57 11.60
C MET A 52 6.93 2.34 10.59
N ILE A 53 7.21 2.17 9.31
CA ILE A 53 6.49 2.81 8.22
C ILE A 53 5.60 1.77 7.55
N LYS A 54 4.35 2.16 7.27
CA LYS A 54 3.35 1.27 6.69
C LYS A 54 3.22 1.49 5.19
N ARG A 55 2.77 0.45 4.48
CA ARG A 55 2.41 0.50 3.05
C ARG A 55 3.57 0.87 2.12
N PHE A 56 4.79 0.42 2.41
CA PHE A 56 5.85 0.46 1.41
C PHE A 56 5.49 -0.43 0.22
N LYS A 57 5.67 0.11 -0.98
CA LYS A 57 5.45 -0.59 -2.23
C LYS A 57 6.74 -1.28 -2.69
N SER A 58 6.68 -2.60 -2.82
CA SER A 58 7.77 -3.39 -3.40
C SER A 58 7.88 -3.13 -4.91
N GLN A 59 8.99 -3.55 -5.51
CA GLN A 59 9.17 -3.47 -6.96
C GLN A 59 8.06 -4.21 -7.73
N ASN A 60 7.52 -5.30 -7.17
CA ASN A 60 6.44 -6.06 -7.78
C ASN A 60 5.04 -5.50 -7.47
N GLY A 61 4.90 -4.46 -6.64
CA GLY A 61 3.62 -3.81 -6.34
C GLY A 61 2.87 -4.36 -5.13
N SER A 62 3.45 -5.28 -4.36
CA SER A 62 2.95 -5.70 -3.05
C SER A 62 3.18 -4.59 -2.01
N LEU A 63 2.36 -4.57 -0.94
CA LEU A 63 2.54 -3.63 0.17
C LEU A 63 3.04 -4.34 1.43
N TYR A 64 4.02 -3.73 2.10
CA TYR A 64 4.57 -4.21 3.36
C TYR A 64 4.79 -3.08 4.35
N ASP A 65 4.72 -3.42 5.63
CA ASP A 65 5.07 -2.57 6.75
C ASP A 65 6.46 -3.00 7.21
N THR A 66 7.39 -2.05 7.35
CA THR A 66 8.75 -2.34 7.82
C THR A 66 9.37 -1.13 8.50
N LYS A 67 10.48 -1.36 9.20
CA LYS A 67 11.25 -0.30 9.86
C LYS A 67 12.11 0.45 8.84
N ALA A 68 12.23 1.75 9.02
CA ALA A 68 13.13 2.62 8.28
C ALA A 68 14.06 3.38 9.24
N GLN A 69 15.29 3.61 8.80
CA GLN A 69 16.27 4.44 9.52
C GLN A 69 17.22 5.14 8.55
N ILE A 70 17.91 6.18 9.02
CA ILE A 70 19.05 6.77 8.30
C ILE A 70 20.32 6.01 8.64
N LYS A 71 21.02 5.53 7.61
CA LYS A 71 22.34 4.92 7.71
C LYS A 71 23.23 5.49 6.60
N ASP A 72 24.43 5.93 6.96
CA ASP A 72 25.42 6.48 6.02
C ASP A 72 24.90 7.64 5.14
N GLY A 73 23.95 8.42 5.67
CA GLY A 73 23.36 9.58 4.98
C GLY A 73 22.09 9.29 4.17
N ASP A 74 21.73 8.01 3.99
CA ASP A 74 20.56 7.61 3.22
C ASP A 74 19.57 6.81 4.06
N MET A 75 18.31 6.87 3.64
CA MET A 75 17.26 6.05 4.24
C MET A 75 17.37 4.61 3.77
N ILE A 76 17.43 3.68 4.72
CA ILE A 76 17.40 2.25 4.49
C ILE A 76 16.18 1.61 5.15
N LEU A 77 15.72 0.51 4.56
CA LEU A 77 14.65 -0.34 5.10
C LEU A 77 15.28 -1.52 5.84
N ILE A 78 14.72 -1.90 6.99
CA ILE A 78 15.20 -2.99 7.84
C ILE A 78 14.21 -4.15 7.76
N PHE A 79 14.56 -5.19 7.00
CA PHE A 79 13.76 -6.39 6.86
C PHE A 79 14.09 -7.38 7.99
N ASP A 80 13.32 -7.32 9.08
CA ASP A 80 13.39 -8.20 10.24
C ASP A 80 12.04 -8.90 10.52
N ASP A 81 11.91 -9.59 11.66
CA ASP A 81 10.69 -10.31 12.07
C ASP A 81 9.45 -9.42 12.23
N ASP A 82 9.62 -8.10 12.40
CA ASP A 82 8.49 -7.17 12.44
C ASP A 82 7.98 -6.79 11.04
N THR A 83 8.70 -7.19 9.99
CA THR A 83 8.28 -6.96 8.61
C THR A 83 7.13 -7.86 8.24
N LYS A 84 6.03 -7.26 7.78
CA LYS A 84 4.84 -8.00 7.39
C LYS A 84 4.12 -7.35 6.22
N SER A 85 3.34 -8.15 5.51
CA SER A 85 2.44 -7.62 4.48
C SER A 85 1.42 -6.66 5.11
N THR A 86 1.17 -5.54 4.44
CA THR A 86 0.24 -4.56 5.00
C THR A 86 -1.20 -5.06 4.91
N LYS A 87 -1.88 -5.11 6.04
CA LYS A 87 -3.33 -5.38 6.10
C LYS A 87 -4.13 -4.28 5.41
N MET A 88 -4.96 -4.66 4.44
CA MET A 88 -5.84 -3.78 3.68
C MET A 88 -7.27 -3.76 4.24
N CYS A 89 -7.76 -4.92 4.68
CA CYS A 89 -9.04 -5.12 5.36
C CYS A 89 -9.10 -6.52 5.98
N ASP A 90 -10.20 -6.78 6.68
CA ASP A 90 -10.59 -8.11 7.14
C ASP A 90 -11.40 -8.84 6.06
N CYS A 91 -11.25 -10.17 6.03
CA CYS A 91 -12.06 -11.09 5.24
C CYS A 91 -13.21 -11.65 6.10
N ASP A 92 -14.31 -12.05 5.46
CA ASP A 92 -15.44 -12.74 6.06
C ASP A 92 -15.06 -14.00 6.85
N CYS A 93 -13.99 -14.69 6.44
CA CYS A 93 -13.43 -15.83 7.17
C CYS A 93 -12.66 -15.46 8.46
N GLY A 94 -12.51 -14.17 8.77
CA GLY A 94 -11.70 -13.66 9.90
C GLY A 94 -10.22 -13.44 9.56
N GLY A 95 -9.78 -13.79 8.36
CA GLY A 95 -8.40 -13.59 7.90
C GLY A 95 -8.07 -12.17 7.45
N GLU A 96 -6.78 -11.88 7.30
CA GLU A 96 -6.31 -10.58 6.84
C GLU A 96 -6.15 -10.54 5.33
N VAL A 97 -6.64 -9.48 4.69
CA VAL A 97 -6.48 -9.26 3.26
C VAL A 97 -5.26 -8.37 3.03
N ILE A 98 -4.33 -8.85 2.20
CA ILE A 98 -3.09 -8.14 1.87
C ILE A 98 -3.08 -7.73 0.39
N LYS A 99 -2.30 -6.70 0.07
CA LYS A 99 -2.09 -6.26 -1.32
C LYS A 99 -1.03 -7.14 -1.99
N ILE A 100 -1.39 -7.73 -3.12
CA ILE A 100 -0.48 -8.46 -4.02
C ILE A 100 -0.35 -7.68 -5.36
N PRO A 101 0.63 -8.00 -6.23
CA PRO A 101 0.97 -7.19 -7.42
C PRO A 101 -0.20 -6.71 -8.28
N LYS A 102 -1.20 -7.57 -8.51
CA LYS A 102 -2.33 -7.29 -9.40
C LYS A 102 -3.70 -7.40 -8.71
N GLY A 103 -3.71 -7.52 -7.39
CA GLY A 103 -4.92 -7.89 -6.67
C GLY A 103 -4.75 -7.85 -5.16
N TYR A 104 -5.61 -8.59 -4.49
CA TYR A 104 -5.64 -8.72 -3.04
C TYR A 104 -5.86 -10.19 -2.72
N LYS A 105 -5.21 -10.69 -1.68
CA LYS A 105 -5.32 -12.09 -1.23
C LYS A 105 -5.64 -12.11 0.26
N CYS A 106 -6.57 -12.97 0.67
CA CYS A 106 -6.74 -13.32 2.08
C CYS A 106 -5.65 -14.31 2.51
N THR A 107 -5.00 -14.06 3.64
CA THR A 107 -3.95 -14.92 4.18
C THR A 107 -4.48 -16.20 4.84
N SER A 108 -5.76 -16.26 5.20
CA SER A 108 -6.37 -17.41 5.89
C SER A 108 -7.13 -18.34 4.95
N CYS A 109 -8.08 -17.82 4.16
CA CYS A 109 -8.89 -18.65 3.26
C CYS A 109 -8.41 -18.65 1.80
N GLU A 110 -7.34 -17.91 1.50
CA GLU A 110 -6.73 -17.82 0.17
C GLU A 110 -7.61 -17.25 -0.96
N LYS A 111 -8.80 -16.70 -0.66
CA LYS A 111 -9.60 -15.91 -1.63
C LYS A 111 -8.73 -14.84 -2.28
N ILE A 112 -8.88 -14.66 -3.61
CA ILE A 112 -8.15 -13.65 -4.39
C ILE A 112 -9.14 -12.78 -5.17
N VAL A 113 -8.92 -11.46 -5.12
CA VAL A 113 -9.61 -10.48 -5.96
C VAL A 113 -8.58 -9.75 -6.82
N TRP A 114 -8.66 -9.90 -8.14
CA TRP A 114 -7.82 -9.15 -9.08
C TRP A 114 -8.39 -7.75 -9.29
N GLU A 115 -7.52 -6.73 -9.32
CA GLU A 115 -7.96 -5.34 -9.56
C GLU A 115 -8.53 -5.17 -10.95
N LYS A 116 -7.87 -5.76 -11.95
CA LYS A 116 -8.41 -5.78 -13.31
C LYS A 116 -9.41 -6.92 -13.43
N PHE A 117 -10.68 -6.57 -13.54
CA PHE A 117 -11.78 -7.50 -13.76
C PHE A 117 -12.48 -7.17 -15.08
N VAL A 118 -12.35 -8.07 -16.07
CA VAL A 118 -12.84 -7.84 -17.44
C VAL A 118 -12.27 -6.53 -18.02
N SER A 119 -13.12 -5.51 -18.22
CA SER A 119 -12.74 -4.19 -18.72
C SER A 119 -12.77 -3.12 -17.63
N SER A 120 -13.03 -3.50 -16.38
CA SER A 120 -13.12 -2.61 -15.22
C SER A 120 -11.89 -2.76 -14.33
N PHE A 121 -11.68 -1.75 -13.48
CA PHE A 121 -10.68 -1.75 -12.43
C PHE A 121 -11.38 -1.57 -11.08
N LEU A 122 -11.35 -2.62 -10.25
CA LEU A 122 -11.97 -2.63 -8.93
C LEU A 122 -11.15 -1.76 -7.97
N LYS A 123 -11.83 -0.85 -7.26
CA LYS A 123 -11.19 -0.01 -6.24
C LYS A 123 -11.21 -0.72 -4.89
N LEU A 124 -10.33 -0.33 -3.98
CA LEU A 124 -10.26 -0.92 -2.65
C LEU A 124 -11.63 -0.97 -1.90
N PRO A 125 -12.51 0.05 -1.97
CA PRO A 125 -13.84 -0.04 -1.35
C PRO A 125 -14.69 -1.18 -1.92
N ASP A 126 -14.64 -1.41 -3.23
CA ASP A 126 -15.39 -2.48 -3.91
C ASP A 126 -14.83 -3.85 -3.52
N ILE A 127 -13.51 -3.95 -3.47
CA ILE A 127 -12.80 -5.17 -3.06
C ILE A 127 -13.11 -5.51 -1.60
N LYS A 128 -13.20 -4.50 -0.72
CA LYS A 128 -13.63 -4.68 0.68
C LYS A 128 -15.03 -5.25 0.80
N LYS A 129 -15.97 -4.84 -0.07
CA LYS A 129 -17.33 -5.39 -0.08
C LYS A 129 -17.33 -6.88 -0.43
N LEU A 130 -16.59 -7.25 -1.49
CA LEU A 130 -16.44 -8.66 -1.86
C LEU A 130 -15.89 -9.50 -0.70
N TYR A 131 -14.84 -9.02 -0.03
CA TYR A 131 -14.27 -9.72 1.12
C TYR A 131 -15.18 -9.79 2.34
N LYS A 132 -16.24 -8.98 2.42
CA LYS A 132 -17.29 -9.08 3.44
C LYS A 132 -18.43 -10.04 3.06
N GLY A 133 -18.34 -10.69 1.91
CA GLY A 133 -19.39 -11.57 1.37
C GLY A 133 -20.50 -10.82 0.63
N GLU A 134 -20.33 -9.53 0.36
CA GLU A 134 -21.28 -8.76 -0.46
C GLU A 134 -21.02 -9.00 -1.95
N SER A 135 -22.07 -8.89 -2.76
CA SER A 135 -21.96 -8.80 -4.21
C SER A 135 -21.61 -7.37 -4.67
N LEU A 136 -21.10 -7.25 -5.88
CA LEU A 136 -20.73 -5.98 -6.49
C LEU A 136 -21.34 -5.83 -7.88
N TYR A 137 -22.19 -4.82 -8.03
CA TYR A 137 -22.71 -4.40 -9.33
C TYR A 137 -21.65 -3.65 -10.14
N LEU A 138 -21.41 -4.11 -11.36
CA LEU A 138 -20.51 -3.51 -12.34
C LEU A 138 -21.29 -3.15 -13.61
N ASN A 139 -21.23 -1.87 -13.99
CA ASN A 139 -21.89 -1.38 -15.19
C ASN A 139 -20.91 -1.17 -16.35
N ASN A 140 -21.45 -1.13 -17.57
CA ASN A 140 -20.70 -0.82 -18.78
C ASN A 140 -19.45 -1.69 -19.00
N LEU A 141 -19.48 -2.94 -18.52
CA LEU A 141 -18.43 -3.91 -18.81
C LEU A 141 -18.39 -4.20 -20.30
N LYS A 142 -17.20 -4.35 -20.86
CA LYS A 142 -16.96 -4.59 -22.28
C LYS A 142 -16.45 -6.01 -22.48
N SER A 143 -17.22 -6.81 -23.20
CA SER A 143 -16.82 -8.16 -23.59
C SER A 143 -15.64 -8.15 -24.56
N LYS A 144 -14.97 -9.30 -24.75
CA LYS A 144 -13.92 -9.45 -25.77
C LYS A 144 -14.38 -9.07 -27.18
N LYS A 145 -15.67 -9.26 -27.49
CA LYS A 145 -16.31 -8.90 -28.78
C LYS A 145 -16.71 -7.42 -28.87
N GLY A 146 -16.55 -6.65 -27.79
CA GLY A 146 -16.84 -5.23 -27.75
C GLY A 146 -18.24 -4.86 -27.26
N ASN A 147 -19.14 -5.83 -27.10
CA ASN A 147 -20.49 -5.60 -26.56
C ASN A 147 -20.41 -5.15 -25.10
N LYS A 148 -21.24 -4.17 -24.75
CA LYS A 148 -21.40 -3.69 -23.38
C LYS A 148 -22.45 -4.51 -22.64
N PHE A 149 -22.21 -4.76 -21.36
CA PHE A 149 -23.14 -5.45 -20.47
C PHE A 149 -22.95 -4.96 -19.03
N ASN A 150 -23.96 -5.21 -18.20
CA ASN A 150 -23.85 -5.03 -16.76
C ASN A 150 -23.82 -6.41 -16.12
N ALA A 151 -23.14 -6.52 -14.99
CA ALA A 151 -23.06 -7.77 -14.26
C ALA A 151 -22.95 -7.53 -12.76
N GLU A 152 -23.36 -8.52 -11.99
CA GLU A 152 -23.06 -8.61 -10.56
C GLU A 152 -21.99 -9.67 -10.35
N ILE A 153 -21.00 -9.37 -9.51
CA ILE A 153 -19.95 -10.31 -9.14
C ILE A 153 -19.99 -10.62 -7.65
N TYR A 154 -19.69 -11.86 -7.29
CA TYR A 154 -19.71 -12.34 -5.90
C TYR A 154 -18.74 -13.51 -5.75
N PHE A 155 -18.45 -13.89 -4.50
CA PHE A 155 -17.68 -15.10 -4.23
C PHE A 155 -18.57 -16.35 -4.27
N GLU A 156 -18.18 -17.34 -5.06
CA GLU A 156 -18.66 -18.72 -4.93
C GLU A 156 -17.49 -19.59 -4.49
N GLY A 157 -17.50 -20.00 -3.21
CA GLY A 157 -16.36 -20.65 -2.58
C GLY A 157 -15.13 -19.74 -2.54
N LEU A 158 -14.08 -20.10 -3.28
CA LEU A 158 -12.83 -19.32 -3.39
C LEU A 158 -12.75 -18.46 -4.65
N ASN A 159 -13.70 -18.62 -5.58
CA ASN A 159 -13.67 -17.98 -6.90
C ASN A 159 -14.63 -16.80 -6.95
N ILE A 160 -14.33 -15.84 -7.82
CA ILE A 160 -15.29 -14.78 -8.17
C ILE A 160 -16.11 -15.26 -9.35
N GLU A 161 -17.41 -15.34 -9.15
CA GLU A 161 -18.39 -15.62 -10.20
C GLU A 161 -19.08 -14.32 -10.63
N MET A 162 -19.75 -14.40 -11.78
CA MET A 162 -20.40 -13.25 -12.40
C MET A 162 -21.74 -13.63 -13.01
N GLU A 163 -22.78 -12.91 -12.64
CA GLU A 163 -24.11 -13.02 -13.23
C GLU A 163 -24.41 -11.82 -14.14
N TYR A 164 -24.83 -12.11 -15.36
CA TYR A 164 -25.20 -11.08 -16.33
C TYR A 164 -26.56 -10.50 -15.99
N LEU A 165 -26.64 -9.17 -15.97
CA LEU A 165 -27.88 -8.45 -15.74
C LEU A 165 -28.49 -8.02 -17.07
N LYS A 166 -29.81 -8.18 -17.16
CA LYS A 166 -30.61 -7.77 -18.32
C LYS A 166 -30.76 -6.26 -18.41
#